data_AF-A0A497I0Q9-F1
#
_entry.id   AF-A0A497I0Q9-F1
#
_cell.length_a   1.000
_cell.length_b   1.000
_cell.length_c   1.000
_cell.angle_alpha   90.00
_cell.angle_beta   90.00
_cell.angle_gamma   90.00
#
_symmetry.space_group_name_H-M   'P 1'
#
loop_
_entity.id
_entity.type
_entity.pdbx_description
1 polymer ?
#
loop_
_entity_poly.entity_id
_entity_poly.type
_entity_poly.pdbx_seq_one_letter_code
_entity_poly.pdbx_strand_id
1 'polypeptide(L)'
;MEDKINFFAKHEKWIVVKKMDIDENTEKIDIARLLISIRDTVNKKIFEYFDEEFDLQKIENIISDIVPDGKLSEEKIAEIFKKLKSPIVTKRLEGDKLKKEISKQILTEKVLQKIKLKTLDAETIDKYIRKKEMEKAFKS
;
A
#
# COMPACT_ATOMS: atom_id res chain seq x y z
N MET A 1 5.80 -28.66 -11.90
CA MET A 1 5.03 -27.83 -10.96
C MET A 1 3.91 -27.23 -11.78
N GLU A 2 2.66 -27.33 -11.36
CA GLU A 2 1.56 -26.58 -11.98
C GLU A 2 1.74 -25.08 -11.69
N ASP A 3 1.46 -24.23 -12.67
CA ASP A 3 1.53 -22.78 -12.51
C ASP A 3 0.43 -22.33 -11.55
N LYS A 4 0.77 -21.55 -10.52
CA LYS A 4 -0.17 -21.11 -9.48
C LYS A 4 0.33 -19.93 -8.67
N ILE A 5 -0.58 -19.23 -8.03
CA ILE A 5 -0.36 -18.17 -7.02
C ILE A 5 -0.94 -18.64 -5.70
N ASN A 6 -0.22 -18.48 -4.59
CA ASN A 6 -0.68 -18.87 -3.25
C ASN A 6 -0.08 -17.93 -2.20
N PHE A 7 -0.89 -17.26 -1.38
CA PHE A 7 -0.46 -16.36 -0.32
C PHE A 7 -1.06 -16.79 1.01
N PHE A 8 -0.32 -17.42 1.92
CA PHE A 8 -0.86 -17.82 3.22
C PHE A 8 -0.17 -17.04 4.34
N ALA A 9 -0.91 -16.37 5.22
CA ALA A 9 -0.44 -15.82 6.48
C ALA A 9 -1.13 -16.59 7.62
N LYS A 10 -0.44 -16.83 8.74
CA LYS A 10 -1.00 -17.22 10.05
C LYS A 10 -0.05 -16.72 11.13
N HIS A 11 -0.43 -15.72 11.90
CA HIS A 11 0.28 -15.22 13.07
C HIS A 11 -0.76 -14.78 14.08
N GLU A 12 -0.82 -15.43 15.26
CA GLU A 12 -1.89 -15.23 16.23
C GLU A 12 -3.29 -15.33 15.58
N LYS A 13 -4.07 -14.24 15.63
CA LYS A 13 -5.38 -14.10 15.00
C LYS A 13 -5.31 -13.67 13.53
N TRP A 14 -4.12 -13.35 13.02
CA TRP A 14 -3.91 -12.89 11.64
C TRP A 14 -3.62 -14.06 10.70
N ILE A 15 -4.65 -14.55 10.01
CA ILE A 15 -4.48 -15.64 9.05
C ILE A 15 -5.09 -15.25 7.71
N VAL A 16 -4.33 -15.29 6.63
CA VAL A 16 -4.78 -14.93 5.28
C VAL A 16 -4.45 -16.08 4.35
N VAL A 17 -5.22 -16.34 3.30
CA VAL A 17 -4.88 -17.29 2.24
C VAL A 17 -5.33 -16.71 0.89
N LYS A 18 -4.50 -16.62 -0.15
CA LYS A 18 -4.88 -16.15 -1.49
C LYS A 18 -4.30 -17.05 -2.56
N LYS A 19 -5.10 -18.02 -3.03
CA LYS A 19 -4.73 -19.03 -4.02
C LYS A 19 -5.35 -18.75 -5.39
N MET A 20 -4.68 -19.17 -6.45
CA MET A 20 -5.16 -19.23 -7.83
C MET A 20 -4.30 -20.26 -8.56
N ASP A 21 -4.92 -21.26 -9.17
CA ASP A 21 -4.22 -22.11 -10.14
C ASP A 21 -4.23 -21.39 -11.49
N ILE A 22 -3.15 -21.52 -12.25
CA ILE A 22 -2.96 -20.87 -13.54
C ILE A 22 -2.94 -21.96 -14.61
N ASP A 23 -3.82 -21.79 -15.58
CA ASP A 23 -3.96 -22.63 -16.77
C ASP A 23 -3.94 -21.77 -18.04
N GLU A 24 -4.12 -22.39 -19.21
CA GLU A 24 -4.19 -21.71 -20.50
C GLU A 24 -5.35 -20.71 -20.64
N ASN A 25 -6.37 -20.80 -19.78
CA ASN A 25 -7.54 -19.93 -19.79
C ASN A 25 -7.41 -18.75 -18.82
N THR A 26 -6.39 -18.75 -17.98
CA THR A 26 -6.19 -17.73 -16.94
C THR A 26 -5.77 -16.40 -17.58
N GLU A 27 -6.62 -15.37 -17.48
CA GLU A 27 -6.27 -14.06 -18.02
C GLU A 27 -5.18 -13.39 -17.15
N LYS A 28 -4.18 -12.77 -17.80
CA LYS A 28 -3.10 -12.04 -17.10
C LYS A 28 -3.61 -10.94 -16.16
N ILE A 29 -4.79 -10.40 -16.43
CA ILE A 29 -5.41 -9.37 -15.60
C ILE A 29 -5.92 -9.92 -14.26
N ASP A 30 -6.33 -11.19 -14.21
CA ASP A 30 -6.73 -11.87 -12.97
C ASP A 30 -5.52 -12.09 -12.06
N ILE A 31 -4.39 -12.48 -12.67
CA ILE A 31 -3.10 -12.57 -11.99
C ILE A 31 -2.72 -11.21 -11.39
N ALA A 32 -2.76 -10.13 -12.19
CA ALA A 32 -2.44 -8.79 -11.72
C ALA A 32 -3.34 -8.33 -10.57
N ARG A 33 -4.64 -8.61 -10.67
CA ARG A 33 -5.62 -8.32 -9.62
C ARG A 33 -5.30 -9.05 -8.31
N LEU A 34 -4.97 -10.34 -8.37
CA LEU A 34 -4.62 -11.13 -7.19
C LEU A 34 -3.34 -10.59 -6.51
N LEU A 35 -2.34 -10.19 -7.31
CA LEU A 35 -1.10 -9.60 -6.80
C LEU A 35 -1.34 -8.25 -6.11
N ILE A 36 -2.23 -7.41 -6.66
CA ILE A 36 -2.63 -6.14 -6.02
C ILE A 36 -3.33 -6.40 -4.69
N SER A 37 -4.25 -7.36 -4.65
CA SER A 37 -4.87 -7.77 -3.39
C SER A 37 -3.81 -8.21 -2.37
N ILE A 38 -2.86 -9.06 -2.75
CA ILE A 38 -1.74 -9.50 -1.89
C ILE A 38 -0.99 -8.29 -1.32
N ARG A 39 -0.56 -7.37 -2.18
CA ARG A 39 0.13 -6.13 -1.80
C ARG A 39 -0.65 -5.33 -0.77
N ASP A 40 -1.95 -5.11 -0.98
CA ASP A 40 -2.78 -4.30 -0.08
C ASP A 40 -2.93 -4.94 1.31
N THR A 41 -2.96 -6.28 1.39
CA THR A 41 -2.96 -6.99 2.67
C THR A 41 -1.62 -6.86 3.39
N VAL A 42 -0.50 -7.05 2.69
CA VAL A 42 0.84 -6.97 3.30
C VAL A 42 1.12 -5.54 3.76
N ASN A 43 0.83 -4.53 2.94
CA ASN A 43 1.10 -3.13 3.26
C ASN A 43 0.32 -2.62 4.48
N LYS A 44 -0.87 -3.16 4.76
CA LYS A 44 -1.60 -2.84 5.99
C LYS A 44 -0.93 -3.45 7.21
N LYS A 45 -0.58 -4.74 7.10
CA LYS A 45 -0.08 -5.52 8.23
C LYS A 45 1.38 -5.20 8.58
N ILE A 46 2.20 -4.79 7.61
CA ILE A 46 3.65 -4.57 7.82
C ILE A 46 3.94 -3.56 8.94
N PHE A 47 3.12 -2.51 9.08
CA PHE A 47 3.32 -1.51 10.13
C PHE A 47 2.96 -2.01 11.52
N GLU A 48 2.03 -2.96 11.64
CA GLU A 48 1.73 -3.58 12.94
C GLU A 48 2.86 -4.45 13.47
N TYR A 49 3.87 -4.77 12.63
CA TYR A 49 5.08 -5.46 13.07
C TYR A 49 6.26 -4.51 13.30
N PHE A 50 6.11 -3.22 12.96
CA PHE A 50 7.12 -2.22 13.22
C PHE A 50 6.89 -1.48 14.54
N ASP A 51 5.73 -1.60 15.17
CA ASP A 51 5.38 -0.87 16.39
C ASP A 51 6.23 -1.27 17.61
N GLU A 52 6.72 -2.51 17.67
CA GLU A 52 7.62 -2.98 18.71
C GLU A 52 8.97 -2.24 18.69
N GLU A 53 9.45 -1.87 17.51
CA GLU A 53 10.78 -1.26 17.32
C GLU A 53 10.73 0.24 17.00
N PHE A 54 9.66 0.71 16.37
CA PHE A 54 9.55 2.08 15.89
C PHE A 54 8.38 2.78 16.57
N ASP A 55 8.62 4.00 17.03
CA ASP A 55 7.56 4.85 17.58
C ASP A 55 6.63 5.34 16.46
N LEU A 56 5.67 4.49 16.10
CA LEU A 56 4.69 4.77 15.06
C LEU A 56 3.73 5.90 15.46
N GLN A 57 3.50 6.12 16.75
CA GLN A 57 2.69 7.23 17.24
C GLN A 57 3.38 8.56 16.95
N LYS A 58 4.69 8.65 17.21
CA LYS A 58 5.49 9.83 16.86
C LYS A 58 5.55 10.04 15.36
N ILE A 59 5.67 8.98 14.56
CA ILE A 59 5.58 9.08 13.10
C ILE A 59 4.21 9.65 12.69
N GLU A 60 3.10 9.16 13.26
CA GLU A 60 1.76 9.67 12.94
C GLU A 60 1.57 11.14 13.34
N ASN A 61 2.17 11.56 14.46
CA ASN A 61 2.20 12.96 14.86
C ASN A 61 2.96 13.82 13.83
N ILE A 62 4.13 13.36 13.36
CA ILE A 62 4.88 14.04 12.29
C ILE A 62 4.03 14.13 11.02
N ILE A 63 3.32 13.06 10.66
CA ILE A 63 2.45 13.03 9.48
C ILE A 63 1.35 14.07 9.60
N SER A 64 0.70 14.17 10.75
CA SER A 64 -0.39 15.13 10.99
C SER A 64 0.08 16.58 10.92
N ASP A 65 1.33 16.87 11.26
CA ASP A 65 1.90 18.22 11.08
C ASP A 65 2.21 18.57 9.63
N ILE A 66 2.57 17.59 8.80
CA ILE A 66 3.00 17.84 7.42
C ILE A 66 1.87 17.70 6.41
N VAL A 67 0.93 16.77 6.63
CA VAL A 67 -0.21 16.50 5.75
C VAL A 67 -1.47 17.16 6.34
N PRO A 68 -1.95 18.25 5.74
CA PRO A 68 -3.19 18.88 6.20
C PRO A 68 -4.39 17.98 5.90
N ASP A 69 -5.42 18.09 6.74
CA ASP A 69 -6.66 17.37 6.54
C ASP A 69 -7.46 17.87 5.32
N GLY A 70 -8.31 16.99 4.78
CA GLY A 70 -9.21 17.32 3.68
C GLY A 70 -8.60 17.13 2.29
N LYS A 71 -9.19 17.81 1.29
CA LYS A 71 -8.77 17.68 -0.11
C LYS A 71 -7.45 18.42 -0.34
N LEU A 72 -6.48 17.72 -0.89
CA LEU A 72 -5.17 18.27 -1.21
C LEU A 72 -5.13 18.75 -2.67
N SER A 73 -4.66 19.98 -2.87
CA SER A 73 -4.31 20.48 -4.20
C SER A 73 -2.90 20.03 -4.59
N GLU A 74 -2.54 20.17 -5.86
CA GLU A 74 -1.20 19.79 -6.34
C GLU A 74 -0.09 20.59 -5.64
N GLU A 75 -0.33 21.87 -5.36
CA GLU A 75 0.60 22.74 -4.64
C GLU A 75 0.84 22.24 -3.22
N LYS A 76 -0.24 21.87 -2.51
CA LYS A 76 -0.13 21.28 -1.16
C LYS A 76 0.63 19.96 -1.19
N ILE A 77 0.41 19.12 -2.21
CA ILE A 77 1.15 17.86 -2.38
C ILE A 77 2.64 18.13 -2.59
N ALA A 78 3.00 19.11 -3.43
CA ALA A 78 4.39 19.51 -3.64
C ALA A 78 5.06 20.02 -2.35
N GLU A 79 4.33 20.80 -1.55
CA GLU A 79 4.81 21.26 -0.24
C GLU A 79 5.04 20.11 0.74
N ILE A 80 4.14 19.12 0.77
CA ILE A 80 4.30 17.92 1.60
C ILE A 80 5.59 17.19 1.20
N PHE A 81 5.84 16.98 -0.10
CA PHE A 81 7.06 16.33 -0.56
C PHE A 81 8.32 17.13 -0.23
N LYS A 82 8.26 18.47 -0.30
CA LYS A 82 9.37 19.34 0.11
C LYS A 82 9.67 19.19 1.60
N LYS A 83 8.63 19.22 2.46
CA LYS A 83 8.77 18.98 3.90
C LYS A 83 9.32 17.58 4.18
N LEU A 84 8.80 16.56 3.50
CA LEU A 84 9.23 15.18 3.65
C LEU A 84 10.69 14.99 3.29
N LYS A 85 11.24 15.66 2.27
CA LYS A 85 12.68 15.59 1.94
C LYS A 85 13.58 16.42 2.87
N SER A 86 13.01 17.32 3.67
CA SER A 86 13.78 18.23 4.50
C SER A 86 14.53 17.50 5.64
N PRO A 87 15.76 17.93 5.98
CA PRO A 87 16.49 17.46 7.16
C PRO A 87 15.73 17.69 8.47
N ILE A 88 14.86 18.70 8.52
CA ILE A 88 14.08 19.05 9.71
C ILE A 88 13.21 17.88 10.15
N VAL A 89 12.54 17.22 9.20
CA VAL A 89 11.70 16.05 9.50
C VAL A 89 12.55 14.88 9.97
N THR A 90 13.73 14.66 9.39
CA THR A 90 14.64 13.59 9.80
C THR A 90 15.18 13.81 11.22
N LYS A 91 15.41 15.07 11.63
CA LYS A 91 15.81 15.42 13.00
C LYS A 91 14.74 15.11 14.06
N ARG A 92 13.47 15.03 13.66
CA ARG A 92 12.36 14.70 14.57
C ARG A 92 12.23 13.19 14.83
N LEU A 93 12.85 12.36 14.00
CA LEU A 93 12.87 10.90 14.16
C LEU A 93 13.86 10.49 15.26
N GLU A 94 13.63 9.34 15.89
CA GLU A 94 14.44 8.84 17.00
C GLU A 94 15.37 7.70 16.59
N GLY A 95 16.33 7.40 17.46
CA GLY A 95 17.29 6.31 17.27
C GLY A 95 18.61 6.74 16.65
N ASP A 96 19.42 5.73 16.32
CA ASP A 96 20.68 5.92 15.62
C ASP A 96 20.45 6.27 14.14
N LYS A 97 21.54 6.34 13.37
CA LYS A 97 21.48 6.69 11.95
C LYS A 97 20.57 5.74 11.16
N LEU A 98 20.70 4.43 11.37
CA LEU A 98 19.99 3.42 10.59
C LEU A 98 18.51 3.38 10.98
N LYS A 99 18.20 3.47 12.27
CA LYS A 99 16.82 3.54 12.78
C LYS A 99 16.10 4.78 12.26
N LYS A 100 16.78 5.92 12.16
CA LYS A 100 16.23 7.13 11.53
C LYS A 100 15.98 6.96 10.03
N GLU A 101 16.86 6.26 9.31
CA GLU A 101 16.68 5.96 7.89
C GLU A 101 15.44 5.09 7.65
N ILE A 102 15.26 4.01 8.43
CA ILE A 102 14.06 3.15 8.33
C ILE A 102 12.81 3.91 8.76
N SER A 103 12.86 4.67 9.86
CA SER A 103 11.75 5.52 10.30
C SER A 103 11.34 6.52 9.22
N LYS A 104 12.31 7.01 8.42
CA LYS A 104 12.05 7.92 7.31
C LYS A 104 11.32 7.24 6.16
N GLN A 105 11.63 5.97 5.89
CA GLN A 105 10.93 5.15 4.89
C GLN A 105 9.50 4.87 5.34
N ILE A 106 9.29 4.44 6.59
CA ILE A 106 7.96 4.23 7.19
C ILE A 106 7.12 5.51 7.11
N LEU A 107 7.71 6.65 7.51
CA LEU A 107 7.06 7.96 7.41
C LEU A 107 6.64 8.26 5.96
N THR A 108 7.54 8.02 5.00
CA THR A 108 7.27 8.28 3.58
C THR A 108 6.11 7.44 3.07
N GLU A 109 6.10 6.15 3.36
CA GLU A 109 5.02 5.24 2.95
C GLU A 109 3.68 5.66 3.55
N LYS A 110 3.64 5.97 4.84
CA LYS A 110 2.41 6.42 5.51
C LYS A 110 1.93 7.78 5.00
N VAL A 111 2.83 8.72 4.68
CA VAL A 111 2.46 9.99 4.03
C VAL A 111 1.81 9.73 2.68
N LEU A 112 2.39 8.87 1.85
CA LEU A 112 1.83 8.51 0.54
C LEU A 112 0.44 7.88 0.68
N GLN A 113 0.23 7.04 1.70
CA GLN A 113 -1.08 6.49 2.03
C GLN A 113 -2.09 7.58 2.45
N LYS A 114 -1.66 8.56 3.27
CA LYS A 114 -2.54 9.64 3.78
C LYS A 114 -2.92 10.65 2.70
N ILE A 115 -2.03 10.94 1.74
CA ILE A 115 -2.33 11.87 0.62
C ILE A 115 -3.42 11.30 -0.31
N LYS A 116 -3.69 9.98 -0.25
CA LYS A 116 -4.71 9.30 -1.06
C LYS A 116 -4.54 9.55 -2.57
N LEU A 117 -3.30 9.55 -3.04
CA LEU A 117 -3.03 9.53 -4.49
C LEU A 117 -3.69 8.28 -5.08
N LYS A 118 -4.30 8.42 -6.27
CA LYS A 118 -4.87 7.27 -6.98
C LYS A 118 -3.74 6.27 -7.27
N THR A 119 -3.84 5.11 -6.65
CA THR A 119 -2.96 3.97 -6.91
C THR A 119 -3.78 2.85 -7.53
N LEU A 120 -3.10 1.87 -8.13
CA LEU A 120 -3.78 0.68 -8.67
C LEU A 120 -4.45 -0.07 -7.53
N ASP A 121 -5.78 -0.13 -7.50
CA ASP A 121 -6.55 -0.89 -6.53
C ASP A 121 -7.27 -2.07 -7.20
N ALA A 122 -7.48 -3.16 -6.45
CA ALA A 122 -8.11 -4.36 -6.99
C ALA A 122 -9.57 -4.11 -7.42
N GLU A 123 -10.27 -3.18 -6.76
CA GLU A 123 -11.69 -2.88 -7.02
C GLU A 123 -11.90 -2.23 -8.39
N THR A 124 -11.04 -1.29 -8.79
CA THR A 124 -11.09 -0.67 -10.12
C THR A 124 -10.82 -1.69 -11.22
N ILE A 125 -9.93 -2.66 -10.96
CA ILE A 125 -9.65 -3.76 -11.89
C ILE A 125 -10.82 -4.73 -11.97
N ASP A 126 -11.44 -5.08 -10.84
CA ASP A 126 -12.66 -5.91 -10.79
C ASP A 126 -13.78 -5.27 -11.62
N LYS A 127 -13.99 -3.95 -11.49
CA LYS A 127 -14.98 -3.21 -12.29
C LYS A 127 -14.70 -3.29 -13.79
N TYR A 128 -13.44 -3.19 -14.18
CA TYR A 128 -13.03 -3.29 -15.58
C TYR A 128 -13.23 -4.70 -16.14
N ILE A 129 -12.81 -5.74 -15.41
CA ILE A 129 -12.99 -7.14 -15.81
C ILE A 129 -14.49 -7.44 -16.04
N ARG A 130 -15.36 -7.08 -15.08
CA ARG A 130 -16.81 -7.27 -15.20
C ARG A 130 -17.40 -6.57 -16.43
N LYS A 131 -16.96 -5.33 -16.70
CA LYS A 131 -17.41 -4.59 -17.89
C LYS A 131 -17.03 -5.32 -19.18
N LYS A 132 -15.78 -5.79 -19.27
CA LYS A 132 -15.27 -6.55 -20.42
C LYS A 132 -16.06 -7.85 -20.63
N GLU A 133 -16.39 -8.57 -19.57
CA GLU A 133 -17.20 -9.80 -19.64
C GLU A 133 -18.62 -9.53 -20.14
N MET A 134 -19.28 -8.47 -19.65
CA MET A 134 -20.59 -8.06 -20.14
C MET A 134 -20.56 -7.73 -21.64
N GLU A 135 -19.58 -6.94 -22.08
CA GLU A 135 -19.44 -6.57 -23.49
C GLU A 135 -19.17 -7.76 -24.41
N LYS A 136 -18.48 -8.81 -23.92
CA LYS A 136 -18.31 -10.08 -24.66
C LYS A 136 -19.66 -10.81 -24.81
N ALA A 137 -20.44 -10.90 -23.73
CA ALA A 137 -21.72 -11.60 -23.71
C ALA A 137 -22.80 -10.95 -24.59
N PHE A 138 -22.76 -9.62 -24.80
CA PHE A 138 -23.69 -8.92 -25.71
C PHE A 138 -23.31 -9.02 -27.19
N LYS A 139 -22.10 -9.48 -27.51
CA LYS A 139 -21.58 -9.60 -28.88
C LYS A 139 -21.52 -11.05 -29.39
N SER A 140 -21.79 -12.02 -28.52
CA SER A 140 -21.93 -13.46 -28.83
C SER A 140 -23.39 -13.83 -29.05
#